data_AF-A0AA88SGH7-F1
#
_entry.id   AF-A0AA88SGH7-F1
#
_cell.length_a   1.000
_cell.length_b   1.000
_cell.length_c   1.000
_cell.angle_alpha   90.00
_cell.angle_beta   90.00
_cell.angle_gamma   90.00
#
_symmetry.space_group_name_H-M   'P 1'
#
loop_
_entity.id
_entity.type
_entity.pdbx_description
1 polymer ?
#
loop_
_entity_poly.entity_id
_entity_poly.type
_entity_poly.pdbx_seq_one_letter_code
_entity_poly.pdbx_strand_id
1 'polypeptide(L)'
;MARSEQFGRPAGNIKEFTFENGEYFTSLSLWPNQDGTRLGAIKFKTSQSREFFAILKNGRLNPEVSVDIAFGICIGIKGRSGRDIDRFGFIFIRSVKSAQLTDVVYPTIHDVIPKVADREIESMSYYNSTSENQEYKIEKTDKITKKSSWSVKGNMEYVYGLEVNAGIPQLVDLKSSFKLTIGVESTYASETSEEKREHFTFPVKVPAGKTVDVHITLGQAATDLPFTGIMKITCHNGRVLELKTSGTYKGVAYTDGKVVAFFATCFFSYLLKKNSMSYLAPVVEVGGQGGEPFNFNGTANGTMLKKIQVWESSNMIKSMKVWLTDDRSEQFGKTMDVDITLGQATLDLPFTGIMKITCYNDSVLEFKTSGTYKGVAYSDGKVVENESNKMLGAA
;
A
#
# COMPACT_ATOMS: atom_id res chain seq x y z
N MET A 1 10.78 18.94 7.72
CA MET A 1 12.04 18.10 7.88
C MET A 1 12.18 17.62 9.33
N ALA A 2 11.29 16.65 9.72
CA ALA A 2 11.17 16.15 11.11
C ALA A 2 12.31 15.19 11.44
N ARG A 3 13.39 15.73 12.04
CA ARG A 3 14.49 15.29 12.94
C ARG A 3 14.06 14.13 13.84
N SER A 4 14.20 12.83 13.29
CA SER A 4 14.10 11.63 14.16
C SER A 4 15.29 11.59 15.14
N GLU A 5 15.11 12.15 16.36
CA GLU A 5 16.07 12.00 17.47
C GLU A 5 15.91 10.62 18.12
N GLN A 6 16.82 9.65 17.71
CA GLN A 6 17.05 8.38 18.44
C GLN A 6 17.71 8.63 19.80
N PHE A 7 16.85 8.57 20.85
CA PHE A 7 17.40 8.66 22.23
C PHE A 7 17.46 7.26 22.85
N GLY A 8 18.86 6.74 23.16
CA GLY A 8 19.26 5.50 23.85
C GLY A 8 19.83 4.49 22.86
N ARG A 9 21.03 3.69 23.27
CA ARG A 9 21.73 2.69 22.42
C ARG A 9 21.10 1.30 22.62
N PRO A 10 20.37 0.77 21.70
CA PRO A 10 19.88 -0.61 21.69
C PRO A 10 21.01 -1.63 21.89
N ALA A 11 21.04 -2.48 23.01
CA ALA A 11 22.08 -3.52 23.22
C ALA A 11 21.71 -4.80 22.45
N GLY A 12 22.65 -5.30 21.47
CA GLY A 12 22.56 -6.54 20.66
C GLY A 12 22.36 -6.21 19.17
N ASN A 13 22.38 -7.28 18.27
CA ASN A 13 22.21 -7.16 16.80
C ASN A 13 20.75 -6.84 16.44
N ILE A 14 20.58 -5.70 15.66
CA ILE A 14 19.22 -5.25 15.28
C ILE A 14 18.88 -5.84 13.90
N LYS A 15 17.66 -6.45 13.91
CA LYS A 15 17.10 -6.75 12.58
C LYS A 15 15.87 -5.87 12.30
N GLU A 16 15.89 -5.41 11.09
CA GLU A 16 14.78 -4.46 10.77
C GLU A 16 14.10 -4.87 9.48
N PHE A 17 12.79 -4.51 9.50
CA PHE A 17 12.02 -4.76 8.26
C PHE A 17 11.01 -3.61 8.05
N THR A 18 11.13 -3.00 6.86
CA THR A 18 10.16 -1.94 6.50
C THR A 18 9.27 -2.44 5.36
N PHE A 19 7.91 -2.31 5.67
CA PHE A 19 6.96 -2.75 4.63
C PHE A 19 6.86 -1.69 3.53
N GLU A 20 6.87 -2.24 2.26
CA GLU A 20 6.58 -1.30 1.16
C GLU A 20 5.07 -1.04 1.08
N ASN A 21 4.80 0.04 0.37
CA ASN A 21 3.36 0.37 0.23
C ASN A 21 2.58 -0.82 -0.37
N GLY A 22 1.55 -1.25 0.43
CA GLY A 22 0.65 -2.31 -0.12
C GLY A 22 1.20 -3.70 0.17
N GLU A 23 2.47 -3.80 0.79
CA GLU A 23 3.06 -5.10 1.14
C GLU A 23 2.38 -5.72 2.36
N TYR A 24 1.92 -7.06 2.22
CA TYR A 24 1.22 -7.70 3.36
C TYR A 24 1.85 -9.06 3.64
N PHE A 25 1.42 -9.71 4.81
CA PHE A 25 2.02 -10.99 5.26
C PHE A 25 1.44 -12.15 4.43
N THR A 26 2.35 -13.13 4.02
CA THR A 26 1.85 -14.36 3.38
C THR A 26 2.03 -15.56 4.30
N SER A 27 2.92 -15.34 5.33
CA SER A 27 3.07 -16.38 6.38
C SER A 27 3.68 -15.76 7.63
N LEU A 28 3.33 -16.47 8.76
CA LEU A 28 3.90 -15.99 10.03
C LEU A 28 4.06 -17.17 10.99
N SER A 29 5.35 -17.17 11.53
CA SER A 29 5.63 -18.14 12.61
C SER A 29 6.28 -17.46 13.81
N LEU A 30 5.80 -18.02 15.01
CA LEU A 30 6.40 -17.51 16.26
C LEU A 30 6.90 -18.68 17.09
N TRP A 31 8.01 -18.41 17.87
CA TRP A 31 8.57 -19.49 18.71
C TRP A 31 8.75 -18.96 20.15
N PRO A 32 8.34 -19.80 21.05
CA PRO A 32 8.77 -19.49 22.43
C PRO A 32 10.23 -19.87 22.66
N ASN A 33 10.77 -19.24 23.66
CA ASN A 33 12.14 -19.69 24.01
C ASN A 33 12.09 -21.01 24.78
N GLN A 34 13.15 -21.60 25.08
CA GLN A 34 13.22 -23.00 25.59
C GLN A 34 12.33 -23.17 26.83
N ASP A 35 12.24 -22.19 27.61
CA ASP A 35 11.50 -22.37 28.88
C ASP A 35 10.03 -21.93 28.72
N GLY A 36 9.76 -21.37 27.51
CA GLY A 36 8.35 -20.98 27.22
C GLY A 36 7.96 -19.71 27.99
N THR A 37 8.90 -19.07 28.53
CA THR A 37 8.55 -17.91 29.38
C THR A 37 8.69 -16.61 28.58
N ARG A 38 9.35 -16.73 27.38
CA ARG A 38 9.57 -15.53 26.56
C ARG A 38 9.38 -15.89 25.08
N LEU A 39 9.32 -14.80 24.34
CA LEU A 39 9.31 -15.00 22.88
C LEU A 39 10.74 -15.30 22.39
N GLY A 40 10.83 -16.25 21.51
CA GLY A 40 12.17 -16.77 21.15
C GLY A 40 12.49 -16.46 19.68
N ALA A 41 11.43 -16.38 18.80
CA ALA A 41 11.74 -16.05 17.39
C ALA A 41 10.48 -15.57 16.68
N ILE A 42 10.81 -14.74 15.60
CA ILE A 42 9.75 -14.25 14.68
C ILE A 42 10.21 -14.52 13.24
N LYS A 43 9.26 -15.14 12.57
CA LYS A 43 9.59 -15.33 11.15
C LYS A 43 8.34 -15.07 10.30
N PHE A 44 8.57 -14.18 9.24
CA PHE A 44 7.42 -14.05 8.33
C PHE A 44 7.93 -13.78 6.92
N LYS A 45 7.02 -14.09 5.93
CA LYS A 45 7.22 -13.73 4.51
C LYS A 45 6.12 -12.77 4.04
N THR A 46 6.52 -12.07 2.90
CA THR A 46 5.54 -11.06 2.47
C THR A 46 5.18 -11.32 1.01
N SER A 47 4.09 -10.63 0.56
CA SER A 47 3.58 -10.73 -0.83
C SER A 47 4.65 -10.31 -1.85
N GLN A 48 5.78 -9.81 -1.39
CA GLN A 48 6.86 -9.47 -2.34
C GLN A 48 8.00 -10.48 -2.22
N SER A 49 7.67 -11.61 -1.67
CA SER A 49 8.60 -12.75 -1.52
C SER A 49 9.82 -12.37 -0.67
N ARG A 50 9.64 -11.27 0.21
CA ARG A 50 10.71 -10.95 1.18
C ARG A 50 10.50 -11.69 2.50
N GLU A 51 11.64 -11.90 3.13
CA GLU A 51 11.55 -12.69 4.38
C GLU A 51 12.27 -11.96 5.51
N PHE A 52 11.59 -12.13 6.68
CA PHE A 52 12.18 -11.57 7.91
C PHE A 52 12.24 -12.67 8.97
N PHE A 53 13.50 -12.79 9.56
CA PHE A 53 13.63 -13.85 10.60
C PHE A 53 14.53 -13.32 11.73
N ALA A 54 13.84 -13.08 12.79
CA ALA A 54 14.57 -12.74 14.04
C ALA A 54 14.49 -13.88 15.05
N ILE A 55 15.76 -14.20 15.55
CA ILE A 55 15.77 -15.40 16.42
C ILE A 55 16.81 -15.19 17.52
N LEU A 56 16.52 -15.89 18.76
CA LEU A 56 17.54 -15.85 19.83
C LEU A 56 18.88 -16.41 19.33
N LYS A 57 20.13 -16.17 19.97
CA LYS A 57 21.46 -16.50 19.40
C LYS A 57 21.98 -17.83 19.99
N ASN A 58 21.80 -18.10 21.23
CA ASN A 58 22.52 -19.26 21.80
C ASN A 58 21.55 -20.17 22.55
N GLY A 59 20.17 -19.98 22.46
CA GLY A 59 19.14 -20.76 23.20
C GLY A 59 18.37 -21.66 22.23
N ARG A 60 17.67 -22.64 22.90
CA ARG A 60 16.85 -23.57 22.08
C ARG A 60 15.40 -23.05 22.01
N LEU A 61 14.80 -23.37 20.82
CA LEU A 61 13.39 -22.91 20.63
C LEU A 61 12.43 -24.06 20.96
N ASN A 62 11.36 -23.71 21.60
CA ASN A 62 10.20 -24.65 21.57
C ASN A 62 9.57 -24.71 20.18
N PRO A 63 8.75 -25.72 20.03
CA PRO A 63 8.22 -25.95 18.68
C PRO A 63 7.53 -24.70 18.12
N GLU A 64 7.63 -24.60 16.78
CA GLU A 64 7.07 -23.49 15.98
C GLU A 64 5.56 -23.39 16.13
N VAL A 65 5.22 -22.10 16.32
CA VAL A 65 3.75 -21.87 16.31
C VAL A 65 3.39 -21.12 15.03
N SER A 66 2.67 -21.88 14.09
CA SER A 66 2.21 -21.22 12.85
C SER A 66 0.95 -20.39 13.12
N VAL A 67 0.98 -19.15 12.55
CA VAL A 67 -0.12 -18.22 12.88
C VAL A 67 -0.99 -18.08 11.62
N ASP A 68 -2.30 -18.25 11.75
CA ASP A 68 -3.24 -17.91 10.65
C ASP A 68 -3.33 -16.38 10.46
N ILE A 69 -2.91 -15.98 9.28
CA ILE A 69 -2.74 -14.50 9.13
C ILE A 69 -3.92 -13.94 8.33
N ALA A 70 -4.85 -14.78 8.11
CA ALA A 70 -6.05 -14.32 7.37
C ALA A 70 -5.65 -13.57 6.11
N PHE A 71 -6.05 -12.21 5.96
CA PHE A 71 -5.74 -11.49 4.70
C PHE A 71 -4.30 -10.98 4.73
N GLY A 72 -3.58 -11.25 5.82
CA GLY A 72 -2.16 -10.86 5.87
C GLY A 72 -1.96 -9.37 6.15
N ILE A 73 -3.19 -8.64 6.43
CA ILE A 73 -3.07 -7.20 6.76
C ILE A 73 -2.90 -7.06 8.28
N CYS A 74 -1.68 -6.59 8.61
CA CYS A 74 -1.34 -6.52 10.05
C CYS A 74 -1.62 -5.10 10.57
N ILE A 75 -2.42 -5.01 11.65
CA ILE A 75 -2.86 -3.65 12.08
C ILE A 75 -2.27 -3.36 13.47
N GLY A 76 -1.39 -4.28 13.81
CA GLY A 76 -0.73 -3.92 15.09
C GLY A 76 -0.19 -5.16 15.79
N ILE A 77 0.23 -4.91 17.06
CA ILE A 77 0.81 -6.01 17.85
C ILE A 77 0.17 -6.02 19.24
N LYS A 78 0.24 -7.21 19.77
CA LYS A 78 -0.29 -7.38 21.14
C LYS A 78 0.60 -8.35 21.91
N GLY A 79 0.75 -8.00 23.25
CA GLY A 79 1.56 -8.95 24.04
C GLY A 79 1.80 -8.40 25.46
N ARG A 80 2.97 -8.97 26.08
CA ARG A 80 3.41 -8.51 27.41
C ARG A 80 4.93 -8.27 27.41
N SER A 81 5.16 -7.16 28.11
CA SER A 81 6.62 -6.95 28.12
C SER A 81 7.05 -6.36 29.46
N GLY A 82 8.27 -6.69 30.01
CA GLY A 82 9.04 -6.07 31.10
C GLY A 82 10.48 -5.78 30.65
N ARG A 83 11.42 -6.48 31.23
CA ARG A 83 12.83 -6.30 30.81
C ARG A 83 13.05 -6.88 29.40
N ASP A 84 12.19 -7.83 29.01
CA ASP A 84 12.21 -8.45 27.68
C ASP A 84 10.78 -8.64 27.15
N ILE A 85 10.72 -9.26 25.98
CA ILE A 85 9.37 -9.54 25.45
C ILE A 85 8.90 -10.90 26.00
N ASP A 86 7.90 -10.75 26.86
CA ASP A 86 7.43 -11.97 27.56
C ASP A 86 6.45 -12.76 26.69
N ARG A 87 5.60 -12.00 25.92
CA ARG A 87 4.56 -12.60 25.05
C ARG A 87 4.27 -11.65 23.89
N PHE A 88 4.02 -12.34 22.79
CA PHE A 88 3.93 -11.41 21.64
C PHE A 88 3.04 -12.02 20.57
N GLY A 89 2.22 -11.12 19.92
CA GLY A 89 1.38 -11.56 18.77
C GLY A 89 1.11 -10.39 17.83
N PHE A 90 0.92 -10.80 16.48
CA PHE A 90 0.48 -9.80 15.49
C PHE A 90 -1.05 -9.80 15.40
N ILE A 91 -1.57 -8.54 15.15
CA ILE A 91 -3.03 -8.44 15.01
C ILE A 91 -3.35 -8.29 13.53
N PHE A 92 -4.14 -9.34 13.00
CA PHE A 92 -4.50 -9.29 11.57
C PHE A 92 -6.00 -9.04 11.42
N ILE A 93 -6.28 -8.39 10.23
CA ILE A 93 -7.70 -8.13 9.92
C ILE A 93 -8.33 -9.41 9.34
N ARG A 94 -9.20 -9.88 9.94
CA ARG A 94 -9.86 -11.14 9.49
C ARG A 94 -11.30 -10.87 9.08
N SER A 95 -12.16 -9.87 9.62
CA SER A 95 -13.59 -9.82 9.26
C SER A 95 -13.92 -8.47 8.62
N VAL A 96 -13.94 -8.63 7.37
CA VAL A 96 -14.35 -7.45 6.57
C VAL A 96 -15.84 -7.58 6.25
N LYS A 97 -16.68 -6.77 6.92
CA LYS A 97 -18.12 -6.70 6.55
C LYS A 97 -18.30 -6.30 5.08
N SER A 98 -17.53 -5.37 4.63
CA SER A 98 -17.65 -4.96 3.22
C SER A 98 -16.40 -4.16 2.82
N ALA A 99 -16.16 -4.26 1.58
CA ALA A 99 -15.06 -3.45 1.02
C ALA A 99 -15.54 -2.73 -0.24
N GLN A 100 -15.12 -1.41 -0.27
CA GLN A 100 -15.54 -0.59 -1.43
C GLN A 100 -14.34 0.20 -1.96
N LEU A 101 -14.27 0.09 -3.26
CA LEU A 101 -13.32 1.02 -3.91
C LEU A 101 -14.04 2.27 -4.40
N THR A 102 -13.60 3.43 -3.87
CA THR A 102 -14.33 4.70 -4.20
C THR A 102 -13.30 5.74 -4.65
N ASP A 103 -13.87 6.78 -5.08
CA ASP A 103 -13.05 7.93 -5.53
C ASP A 103 -12.02 7.50 -6.57
N VAL A 104 -12.48 6.73 -7.50
CA VAL A 104 -11.58 6.22 -8.54
C VAL A 104 -11.35 7.30 -9.59
N VAL A 105 -10.00 7.43 -9.90
CA VAL A 105 -9.61 8.46 -10.89
C VAL A 105 -8.69 7.79 -11.92
N TYR A 106 -8.98 8.19 -13.21
CA TYR A 106 -8.09 7.71 -14.30
C TYR A 106 -7.24 8.87 -14.82
N PRO A 107 -6.06 8.98 -14.39
CA PRO A 107 -5.30 10.22 -14.60
C PRO A 107 -4.87 10.37 -16.07
N THR A 108 -4.79 9.24 -16.75
CA THR A 108 -4.20 9.41 -18.10
C THR A 108 -5.27 9.22 -19.17
N ILE A 109 -6.49 9.21 -18.75
CA ILE A 109 -7.57 8.87 -19.70
C ILE A 109 -7.61 9.90 -20.83
N HIS A 110 -7.23 11.14 -20.63
CA HIS A 110 -7.35 12.16 -21.69
C HIS A 110 -6.16 12.09 -22.65
N ASP A 111 -5.15 11.32 -22.24
CA ASP A 111 -3.94 11.27 -23.09
C ASP A 111 -3.97 10.03 -24.00
N VAL A 112 -5.04 9.22 -23.80
CA VAL A 112 -5.00 7.92 -24.51
C VAL A 112 -5.77 8.08 -25.82
N ILE A 113 -5.11 7.64 -26.85
CA ILE A 113 -5.84 7.49 -28.13
C ILE A 113 -6.24 6.02 -28.30
N PRO A 114 -7.57 5.74 -28.23
CA PRO A 114 -8.01 4.33 -28.23
C PRO A 114 -7.77 3.67 -29.60
N LYS A 115 -7.27 2.44 -29.46
CA LYS A 115 -7.14 1.63 -30.70
C LYS A 115 -8.45 0.87 -30.97
N VAL A 116 -9.13 1.38 -31.96
CA VAL A 116 -10.50 0.87 -32.15
C VAL A 116 -10.48 -0.13 -33.32
N ALA A 117 -11.00 -1.32 -32.99
CA ALA A 117 -11.23 -2.32 -34.06
C ALA A 117 -12.70 -2.31 -34.51
N ASP A 118 -12.86 -2.22 -35.77
CA ASP A 118 -14.25 -2.21 -36.31
C ASP A 118 -14.75 -3.65 -36.47
N ARG A 119 -15.85 -3.84 -35.90
CA ARG A 119 -16.50 -5.16 -36.05
C ARG A 119 -17.77 -5.00 -36.90
N GLU A 120 -17.88 -5.87 -38.00
CA GLU A 120 -19.06 -5.81 -38.87
C GLU A 120 -20.22 -6.63 -38.28
N ILE A 121 -21.32 -5.99 -38.07
CA ILE A 121 -22.53 -6.66 -37.44
C ILE A 121 -23.36 -7.28 -38.58
N GLU A 122 -23.55 -6.56 -39.64
CA GLU A 122 -24.39 -7.04 -40.74
C GLU A 122 -24.15 -6.16 -41.98
N SER A 123 -24.37 -6.81 -43.19
CA SER A 123 -24.27 -6.13 -44.48
C SER A 123 -25.41 -6.52 -45.40
N MET A 124 -26.21 -5.40 -45.91
CA MET A 124 -27.36 -5.67 -46.79
C MET A 124 -27.35 -4.66 -47.96
N SER A 125 -28.07 -5.04 -49.28
CA SER A 125 -28.15 -4.14 -50.46
C SER A 125 -29.60 -3.99 -50.91
N TYR A 126 -29.96 -2.79 -51.12
CA TYR A 126 -31.33 -2.48 -51.57
C TYR A 126 -31.26 -1.84 -52.96
N TYR A 127 -32.01 -2.45 -53.95
CA TYR A 127 -32.03 -1.88 -55.32
C TYR A 127 -33.45 -1.39 -55.63
N ASN A 128 -33.50 -0.13 -56.09
CA ASN A 128 -34.79 0.47 -56.45
C ASN A 128 -34.93 0.53 -57.99
N SER A 129 -35.70 -0.40 -58.56
CA SER A 129 -35.82 -0.45 -60.04
C SER A 129 -36.93 0.47 -60.53
N THR A 130 -37.65 1.14 -59.54
CA THR A 130 -38.75 2.04 -59.94
C THR A 130 -38.22 3.46 -60.19
N SER A 131 -39.15 4.34 -60.66
CA SER A 131 -38.74 5.72 -61.03
C SER A 131 -38.98 6.69 -59.86
N GLU A 132 -39.49 6.04 -58.65
CA GLU A 132 -39.66 6.90 -57.46
C GLU A 132 -38.79 6.39 -56.30
N ASN A 133 -38.48 7.35 -55.35
CA ASN A 133 -37.66 6.97 -54.17
C ASN A 133 -38.44 6.01 -53.26
N GLN A 134 -37.63 5.01 -52.71
CA GLN A 134 -38.22 4.07 -51.74
C GLN A 134 -37.52 4.20 -50.39
N GLU A 135 -38.38 3.86 -49.31
CA GLU A 135 -37.80 3.95 -47.95
C GLU A 135 -38.01 2.63 -47.20
N TYR A 136 -36.89 2.15 -46.56
CA TYR A 136 -36.96 0.95 -45.72
C TYR A 136 -36.53 1.26 -44.29
N LYS A 137 -37.15 0.41 -43.37
CA LYS A 137 -36.71 0.52 -41.97
C LYS A 137 -35.95 -0.75 -41.56
N ILE A 138 -34.66 -0.45 -41.13
CA ILE A 138 -33.86 -1.60 -40.64
C ILE A 138 -33.91 -1.63 -39.10
N GLU A 139 -34.24 -2.94 -38.63
CA GLU A 139 -34.20 -3.15 -37.16
C GLU A 139 -33.36 -4.38 -36.85
N LYS A 140 -32.21 -4.10 -36.13
CA LYS A 140 -31.33 -5.24 -35.80
C LYS A 140 -30.89 -5.16 -34.33
N THR A 141 -30.60 -6.41 -33.98
CA THR A 141 -30.06 -6.46 -32.61
C THR A 141 -28.79 -7.29 -32.57
N ASP A 142 -27.72 -6.78 -31.81
CA ASP A 142 -26.48 -7.56 -31.62
C ASP A 142 -26.09 -7.57 -30.15
N LYS A 143 -25.61 -8.72 -29.90
CA LYS A 143 -25.13 -8.83 -28.50
C LYS A 143 -23.69 -8.37 -28.36
N ILE A 144 -23.50 -7.42 -27.36
CA ILE A 144 -22.11 -7.01 -27.06
C ILE A 144 -21.78 -7.37 -25.61
N THR A 145 -20.54 -7.64 -25.52
CA THR A 145 -20.08 -7.96 -24.16
C THR A 145 -19.06 -6.92 -23.69
N LYS A 146 -19.52 -6.17 -22.66
CA LYS A 146 -18.59 -5.21 -22.03
C LYS A 146 -17.92 -5.81 -20.79
N LYS A 147 -16.62 -5.46 -20.83
CA LYS A 147 -15.89 -6.01 -19.66
C LYS A 147 -15.17 -4.88 -18.94
N SER A 148 -15.27 -5.05 -17.61
CA SER A 148 -14.53 -4.09 -16.78
C SER A 148 -13.83 -4.83 -15.65
N SER A 149 -12.52 -4.34 -15.52
CA SER A 149 -11.79 -5.01 -14.43
C SER A 149 -10.83 -4.00 -13.77
N TRP A 150 -10.91 -3.99 -12.38
CA TRP A 150 -10.01 -3.12 -11.60
C TRP A 150 -9.02 -4.01 -10.81
N SER A 151 -7.76 -3.88 -11.25
CA SER A 151 -6.75 -4.60 -10.44
C SER A 151 -6.24 -3.74 -9.28
N VAL A 152 -6.36 -4.32 -8.11
CA VAL A 152 -5.91 -3.53 -6.94
C VAL A 152 -4.59 -4.13 -6.44
N LYS A 153 -3.62 -3.24 -6.21
CA LYS A 153 -2.32 -3.70 -5.66
C LYS A 153 -2.50 -4.49 -4.37
N GLY A 154 -1.71 -5.65 -4.30
CA GLY A 154 -1.78 -6.48 -3.07
C GLY A 154 -2.87 -7.55 -3.17
N ASN A 155 -3.46 -7.70 -4.43
CA ASN A 155 -4.53 -8.66 -4.72
C ASN A 155 -5.76 -8.43 -3.82
N MET A 156 -5.88 -7.18 -3.40
CA MET A 156 -6.99 -6.84 -2.49
C MET A 156 -8.34 -6.88 -3.24
N GLU A 157 -8.23 -7.05 -4.58
CA GLU A 157 -9.48 -7.24 -5.34
C GLU A 157 -10.14 -8.56 -4.95
N TYR A 158 -9.47 -9.45 -4.21
CA TYR A 158 -10.02 -10.76 -3.83
C TYR A 158 -10.66 -10.71 -2.45
N VAL A 159 -10.52 -9.35 -1.91
CA VAL A 159 -11.37 -9.24 -0.71
C VAL A 159 -12.83 -9.57 -1.07
N TYR A 160 -13.25 -10.87 -0.75
CA TYR A 160 -14.61 -11.35 -1.08
C TYR A 160 -15.63 -10.21 -0.99
N GLY A 161 -16.21 -9.76 -2.32
CA GLY A 161 -17.39 -8.87 -2.33
C GLY A 161 -16.99 -7.40 -2.52
N LEU A 162 -15.66 -7.20 -3.12
CA LEU A 162 -15.28 -5.79 -3.32
C LEU A 162 -16.28 -5.12 -4.28
N GLU A 163 -16.78 -4.06 -3.77
CA GLU A 163 -17.64 -3.21 -4.61
C GLU A 163 -16.87 -1.98 -5.09
N VAL A 164 -16.97 -1.89 -6.42
CA VAL A 164 -16.28 -0.71 -6.99
C VAL A 164 -17.30 0.38 -7.35
N ASN A 165 -17.06 1.51 -6.75
CA ASN A 165 -17.91 2.70 -7.07
C ASN A 165 -17.13 3.68 -7.96
N ALA A 166 -17.43 3.46 -9.24
CA ALA A 166 -16.64 4.31 -10.18
C ALA A 166 -17.41 4.44 -11.51
N GLY A 167 -16.96 5.51 -12.23
CA GLY A 167 -17.40 5.58 -13.64
C GLY A 167 -16.55 4.67 -14.55
N ILE A 168 -17.24 4.06 -15.54
CA ILE A 168 -16.49 3.16 -16.45
C ILE A 168 -16.15 3.95 -17.73
N PRO A 169 -14.81 3.92 -18.13
CA PRO A 169 -14.44 4.60 -19.39
C PRO A 169 -15.27 4.09 -20.58
N GLN A 170 -15.78 5.15 -21.32
CA GLN A 170 -16.65 4.83 -22.47
C GLN A 170 -16.00 5.38 -23.75
N LEU A 171 -16.28 4.56 -24.72
CA LEU A 171 -15.70 4.96 -26.03
C LEU A 171 -16.70 5.81 -26.80
N VAL A 172 -16.13 6.99 -27.21
CA VAL A 172 -17.04 7.91 -27.93
C VAL A 172 -16.41 8.21 -29.31
N ASP A 173 -17.31 8.09 -30.29
CA ASP A 173 -16.88 8.38 -31.68
C ASP A 173 -17.11 9.87 -32.00
N LEU A 174 -16.02 10.54 -32.27
CA LEU A 174 -16.10 11.96 -32.74
C LEU A 174 -15.83 12.03 -34.24
N LYS A 175 -16.57 12.86 -35.01
CA LYS A 175 -16.56 13.00 -36.49
C LYS A 175 -15.16 12.74 -37.06
N SER A 176 -13.97 12.90 -36.26
CA SER A 176 -12.65 12.66 -36.90
C SER A 176 -11.72 11.92 -35.93
N SER A 177 -12.29 11.46 -34.74
CA SER A 177 -11.41 10.75 -33.78
C SER A 177 -12.26 10.03 -32.73
N PHE A 178 -11.56 9.11 -32.05
CA PHE A 178 -12.21 8.43 -30.91
C PHE A 178 -11.61 8.93 -29.60
N LYS A 179 -12.58 9.01 -28.66
CA LYS A 179 -12.08 9.46 -27.33
C LYS A 179 -12.73 8.62 -26.23
N LEU A 180 -12.00 8.56 -25.14
CA LEU A 180 -12.61 7.90 -23.96
C LEU A 180 -13.16 8.95 -23.00
N THR A 181 -14.37 8.64 -22.59
CA THR A 181 -14.96 9.52 -21.55
C THR A 181 -15.41 8.63 -20.37
N ILE A 182 -15.60 9.42 -19.24
CA ILE A 182 -15.97 8.63 -18.04
C ILE A 182 -17.51 8.66 -17.91
N GLY A 183 -17.99 7.42 -17.79
CA GLY A 183 -19.46 7.29 -17.64
C GLY A 183 -19.93 7.66 -16.23
N VAL A 184 -21.19 7.52 -16.02
CA VAL A 184 -21.80 7.89 -14.72
C VAL A 184 -21.35 6.86 -13.67
N GLU A 185 -21.13 7.40 -12.58
CA GLU A 185 -20.67 6.53 -11.47
C GLU A 185 -21.79 5.59 -11.02
N SER A 186 -21.35 4.33 -10.89
CA SER A 186 -22.26 3.30 -10.34
C SER A 186 -21.44 2.26 -9.56
N THR A 187 -22.17 1.21 -9.16
CA THR A 187 -21.47 0.20 -8.34
C THR A 187 -21.30 -1.10 -9.14
N TYR A 188 -19.99 -1.56 -9.00
CA TYR A 188 -19.67 -2.75 -9.82
C TYR A 188 -18.85 -3.73 -8.97
N ALA A 189 -18.97 -4.98 -9.48
CA ALA A 189 -17.94 -5.91 -8.95
C ALA A 189 -16.56 -5.59 -9.53
N SER A 190 -15.55 -6.14 -8.85
CA SER A 190 -14.16 -5.81 -9.28
C SER A 190 -13.87 -6.34 -10.69
N GLU A 191 -14.67 -7.33 -11.00
CA GLU A 191 -14.68 -7.80 -12.40
C GLU A 191 -16.13 -7.99 -12.88
N THR A 192 -16.32 -7.34 -13.95
CA THR A 192 -17.72 -7.43 -14.43
C THR A 192 -17.71 -7.63 -15.94
N SER A 193 -18.69 -8.46 -16.27
CA SER A 193 -18.98 -8.66 -17.70
C SER A 193 -20.48 -8.50 -17.96
N GLU A 194 -20.69 -7.58 -18.71
CA GLU A 194 -22.12 -7.31 -18.98
C GLU A 194 -22.40 -7.55 -20.47
N GLU A 195 -23.41 -8.39 -20.59
CA GLU A 195 -23.89 -8.59 -21.99
C GLU A 195 -25.11 -7.68 -22.27
N LYS A 196 -24.90 -6.90 -23.17
CA LYS A 196 -26.00 -5.98 -23.56
C LYS A 196 -26.37 -6.17 -25.03
N ARG A 197 -27.80 -6.11 -25.22
CA ARG A 197 -28.27 -6.17 -26.63
C ARG A 197 -28.44 -4.75 -27.18
N GLU A 198 -27.67 -4.50 -28.07
CA GLU A 198 -27.82 -3.17 -28.69
C GLU A 198 -28.76 -3.24 -29.91
N HIS A 199 -29.71 -2.25 -29.84
CA HIS A 199 -30.72 -2.21 -30.93
C HIS A 199 -30.37 -1.07 -31.90
N PHE A 200 -30.40 -1.46 -33.13
CA PHE A 200 -30.12 -0.48 -34.18
C PHE A 200 -31.38 -0.28 -35.04
N THR A 201 -31.75 1.09 -35.03
CA THR A 201 -32.92 1.39 -35.89
C THR A 201 -32.60 2.61 -36.77
N PHE A 202 -32.70 2.27 -38.14
CA PHE A 202 -32.45 3.44 -39.00
C PHE A 202 -33.30 3.33 -40.27
N PRO A 203 -33.67 4.53 -40.71
CA PRO A 203 -34.39 4.55 -42.00
C PRO A 203 -33.41 4.58 -43.19
N VAL A 204 -33.74 3.77 -44.32
CA VAL A 204 -32.87 3.80 -45.51
C VAL A 204 -33.69 4.29 -46.70
N LYS A 205 -33.08 5.40 -47.32
CA LYS A 205 -33.75 5.91 -48.55
C LYS A 205 -32.99 5.41 -49.79
N VAL A 206 -33.81 4.78 -50.71
CA VAL A 206 -33.15 4.27 -51.93
C VAL A 206 -33.72 5.00 -53.16
N PRO A 207 -32.95 5.88 -53.80
CA PRO A 207 -33.42 6.66 -54.96
C PRO A 207 -33.74 5.75 -56.16
N ALA A 208 -34.57 6.28 -57.02
CA ALA A 208 -35.02 5.48 -58.20
C ALA A 208 -33.81 5.06 -59.04
N GLY A 209 -33.80 3.88 -59.41
CA GLY A 209 -32.80 3.29 -60.34
C GLY A 209 -31.45 3.06 -59.65
N LYS A 210 -31.43 3.23 -58.21
CA LYS A 210 -30.09 3.12 -57.56
C LYS A 210 -30.10 1.93 -56.60
N THR A 211 -28.93 1.54 -56.24
CA THR A 211 -28.71 0.53 -55.19
C THR A 211 -27.97 1.17 -54.00
N VAL A 212 -28.51 0.76 -52.87
CA VAL A 212 -27.87 1.30 -51.65
C VAL A 212 -27.39 0.09 -50.82
N ASP A 213 -26.05 0.10 -50.43
CA ASP A 213 -25.46 -0.91 -49.50
C ASP A 213 -25.35 -0.35 -48.08
N VAL A 214 -25.88 -1.23 -47.26
CA VAL A 214 -25.85 -0.81 -45.84
C VAL A 214 -24.93 -1.73 -45.04
N HIS A 215 -23.89 -0.99 -44.31
CA HIS A 215 -22.97 -1.73 -43.40
C HIS A 215 -23.17 -1.21 -41.97
N ILE A 216 -23.43 -2.20 -41.14
CA ILE A 216 -23.59 -1.83 -39.72
C ILE A 216 -22.35 -2.33 -38.97
N THR A 217 -21.55 -1.25 -38.51
CA THR A 217 -20.31 -1.65 -37.80
C THR A 217 -20.34 -1.11 -36.37
N LEU A 218 -19.55 -1.76 -35.63
CA LEU A 218 -19.44 -1.39 -34.20
C LEU A 218 -17.95 -1.32 -33.83
N GLY A 219 -17.57 -0.14 -33.37
CA GLY A 219 -16.18 -0.02 -32.90
C GLY A 219 -15.98 -0.63 -31.50
N GLN A 220 -14.90 -1.30 -31.46
CA GLN A 220 -14.53 -1.91 -30.17
C GLN A 220 -13.08 -1.55 -29.81
N ALA A 221 -13.00 -1.28 -28.50
CA ALA A 221 -11.62 -0.97 -28.08
C ALA A 221 -11.38 -1.53 -26.67
N ALA A 222 -10.15 -2.11 -26.68
CA ALA A 222 -9.71 -2.50 -25.32
C ALA A 222 -9.07 -1.30 -24.61
N THR A 223 -9.39 -1.26 -23.34
CA THR A 223 -8.85 -0.13 -22.55
C THR A 223 -7.93 -0.68 -21.45
N ASP A 224 -6.84 0.07 -21.38
CA ASP A 224 -5.86 -0.26 -20.32
C ASP A 224 -5.31 1.04 -19.70
N LEU A 225 -5.87 1.29 -18.45
CA LEU A 225 -5.59 2.61 -17.87
C LEU A 225 -5.19 2.44 -16.40
N PRO A 226 -4.19 3.29 -16.09
CA PRO A 226 -3.93 3.32 -14.65
C PRO A 226 -5.04 4.09 -13.90
N PHE A 227 -5.29 3.61 -12.58
CA PHE A 227 -6.24 4.40 -11.77
C PHE A 227 -5.71 4.55 -10.34
N THR A 228 -6.23 5.64 -9.72
CA THR A 228 -6.09 5.75 -8.25
C THR A 228 -7.48 5.77 -7.61
N GLY A 229 -7.44 5.29 -6.27
CA GLY A 229 -8.73 5.33 -5.56
C GLY A 229 -8.54 5.12 -4.07
N ILE A 230 -9.74 5.11 -3.40
CA ILE A 230 -9.70 4.89 -1.93
C ILE A 230 -10.46 3.58 -1.63
N MET A 231 -9.68 2.68 -0.99
CA MET A 231 -10.34 1.44 -0.52
C MET A 231 -10.92 1.63 0.90
N LYS A 232 -12.22 1.37 0.95
CA LYS A 232 -12.90 1.48 2.26
C LYS A 232 -13.29 0.08 2.74
N ILE A 233 -12.70 -0.28 3.84
CA ILE A 233 -13.02 -1.62 4.42
C ILE A 233 -13.80 -1.43 5.72
N THR A 234 -14.98 -1.97 5.66
CA THR A 234 -15.82 -1.90 6.88
C THR A 234 -15.79 -3.25 7.61
N CYS A 235 -15.44 -3.10 8.88
CA CYS A 235 -15.40 -4.32 9.71
C CYS A 235 -16.76 -4.59 10.37
N HIS A 236 -17.05 -5.73 10.82
CA HIS A 236 -18.37 -6.11 11.40
C HIS A 236 -18.66 -5.30 12.66
N ASN A 237 -17.54 -4.84 13.24
CA ASN A 237 -17.79 -4.01 14.43
C ASN A 237 -18.17 -2.57 14.05
N GLY A 238 -18.41 -2.33 12.67
CA GLY A 238 -18.90 -1.01 12.22
C GLY A 238 -17.74 -0.03 11.98
N ARG A 239 -16.52 -0.40 12.18
CA ARG A 239 -15.38 0.54 11.99
C ARG A 239 -14.93 0.49 10.53
N VAL A 240 -14.41 1.63 10.05
CA VAL A 240 -14.10 1.71 8.61
C VAL A 240 -12.63 2.08 8.45
N LEU A 241 -11.96 1.20 7.60
CA LEU A 241 -10.57 1.49 7.19
C LEU A 241 -10.53 2.04 5.75
N GLU A 242 -9.75 3.28 5.63
CA GLU A 242 -9.62 3.84 4.26
C GLU A 242 -8.15 3.82 3.82
N LEU A 243 -7.97 3.27 2.58
CA LEU A 243 -6.60 3.15 2.07
C LEU A 243 -6.53 3.74 0.65
N LYS A 244 -5.49 4.63 0.60
CA LYS A 244 -5.28 5.06 -0.81
C LYS A 244 -4.63 3.91 -1.62
N THR A 245 -5.19 3.71 -2.83
CA THR A 245 -4.64 2.58 -3.62
C THR A 245 -4.61 2.98 -5.09
N SER A 246 -3.82 2.19 -5.81
CA SER A 246 -3.75 2.40 -7.27
C SER A 246 -3.65 1.04 -7.99
N GLY A 247 -3.97 1.08 -9.23
CA GLY A 247 -3.92 -0.17 -10.02
C GLY A 247 -4.19 0.14 -11.50
N THR A 248 -4.55 -1.05 -12.12
CA THR A 248 -4.81 -0.90 -13.57
C THR A 248 -6.26 -1.31 -13.90
N TYR A 249 -6.86 -0.44 -14.70
CA TYR A 249 -8.21 -0.77 -15.20
C TYR A 249 -8.09 -1.36 -16.60
N LYS A 250 -8.83 -2.53 -16.77
CA LYS A 250 -8.95 -3.08 -18.13
C LYS A 250 -10.42 -3.26 -18.51
N GLY A 251 -10.62 -2.81 -19.71
CA GLY A 251 -12.04 -2.89 -20.13
C GLY A 251 -12.14 -3.02 -21.64
N VAL A 252 -13.31 -3.52 -21.97
CA VAL A 252 -13.69 -3.50 -23.40
C VAL A 252 -14.89 -2.58 -23.59
N ALA A 253 -14.63 -1.55 -24.43
CA ALA A 253 -15.72 -0.57 -24.64
C ALA A 253 -16.14 -0.57 -26.12
N TYR A 254 -17.42 -0.17 -26.31
CA TYR A 254 -17.94 -0.14 -27.70
C TYR A 254 -18.44 1.27 -28.03
N THR A 255 -18.33 1.71 -29.23
CA THR A 255 -18.97 2.98 -29.63
C THR A 255 -20.48 2.77 -29.80
N ASP A 256 -21.16 3.87 -29.87
CA ASP A 256 -22.56 3.73 -30.34
C ASP A 256 -22.60 3.25 -31.79
N GLY A 257 -23.52 2.27 -32.11
CA GLY A 257 -23.66 1.72 -33.47
C GLY A 257 -23.63 2.81 -34.54
N LYS A 258 -22.58 2.74 -35.37
CA LYS A 258 -22.48 3.64 -36.54
C LYS A 258 -23.02 2.93 -37.79
N VAL A 259 -24.14 3.58 -38.49
CA VAL A 259 -24.65 3.07 -39.79
C VAL A 259 -24.04 3.90 -40.92
N VAL A 260 -23.05 3.35 -41.48
CA VAL A 260 -22.54 3.97 -42.73
C VAL A 260 -23.29 3.39 -43.92
N ALA A 261 -24.54 4.16 -44.43
CA ALA A 261 -25.14 3.79 -45.73
C ALA A 261 -24.14 4.04 -46.87
N PHE A 262 -23.40 3.12 -47.37
CA PHE A 262 -23.27 1.86 -48.13
C PHE A 262 -22.44 0.86 -47.30
N PHE A 263 -23.35 -0.26 -47.42
CA PHE A 263 -23.33 -1.66 -46.94
C PHE A 263 -22.61 -1.74 -45.59
N ALA A 264 -23.61 -2.27 -44.87
CA ALA A 264 -23.73 -3.30 -43.83
C ALA A 264 -22.96 -2.91 -42.56
N THR A 265 -23.99 -3.05 -41.46
CA THR A 265 -24.42 -3.18 -40.08
C THR A 265 -23.66 -4.31 -39.36
N CYS A 266 -23.10 -4.17 -38.02
CA CYS A 266 -23.50 -5.29 -37.15
C CYS A 266 -23.37 -4.89 -35.68
N PHE A 267 -23.98 -5.39 -34.63
CA PHE A 267 -23.98 -6.54 -33.72
C PHE A 267 -24.65 -6.12 -32.40
N PHE A 268 -25.11 -7.13 -31.38
CA PHE A 268 -24.94 -8.19 -30.40
C PHE A 268 -26.01 -8.04 -29.29
N SER A 269 -26.25 -9.08 -28.30
CA SER A 269 -25.77 -9.61 -27.00
C SER A 269 -26.94 -10.37 -26.33
N TYR A 270 -26.69 -11.35 -25.04
CA TYR A 270 -26.36 -12.25 -23.93
C TYR A 270 -27.51 -12.28 -22.93
N LEU A 271 -27.37 -13.42 -21.76
CA LEU A 271 -26.96 -13.38 -20.33
C LEU A 271 -27.13 -14.78 -19.73
N LEU A 272 -26.27 -15.22 -18.46
CA LEU A 272 -26.64 -15.71 -17.11
C LEU A 272 -25.66 -15.14 -16.08
N LYS A 273 -26.02 -15.30 -14.59
CA LYS A 273 -25.81 -15.08 -13.15
C LYS A 273 -25.16 -16.33 -12.52
N LYS A 274 -24.39 -16.08 -11.17
CA LYS A 274 -23.68 -16.75 -10.05
C LYS A 274 -24.47 -16.56 -8.75
N ASN A 275 -24.02 -17.51 -7.64
CA ASN A 275 -23.53 -17.33 -6.25
C ASN A 275 -22.93 -18.64 -5.73
N SER A 276 -22.09 -18.49 -4.39
CA SER A 276 -21.59 -18.21 -3.03
C SER A 276 -21.27 -19.51 -2.31
N MET A 277 -20.37 -19.45 -1.05
CA MET A 277 -19.72 -19.10 0.23
C MET A 277 -19.20 -20.37 0.90
N SER A 278 -18.18 -20.03 2.38
CA SER A 278 -17.95 -19.57 3.77
C SER A 278 -16.65 -20.16 4.30
N TYR A 279 -15.84 -19.40 5.78
CA TYR A 279 -15.60 -18.33 6.76
C TYR A 279 -14.99 -18.93 8.04
N LEU A 280 -13.77 -18.33 8.93
CA LEU A 280 -12.89 -17.45 9.74
C LEU A 280 -11.90 -18.32 10.52
N ALA A 281 -10.38 -17.31 11.24
CA ALA A 281 -9.40 -17.94 12.18
C ALA A 281 -9.10 -17.01 13.36
N PRO A 282 -8.58 -17.33 14.60
CA PRO A 282 -8.23 -16.80 15.92
C PRO A 282 -6.80 -16.25 15.96
N VAL A 283 -6.44 -14.97 16.96
CA VAL A 283 -5.13 -14.34 17.25
C VAL A 283 -4.30 -15.30 18.13
N VAL A 284 -3.06 -15.51 17.62
CA VAL A 284 -2.20 -16.48 18.33
C VAL A 284 -1.06 -15.71 19.01
N GLU A 285 -0.98 -15.71 20.47
CA GLU A 285 0.14 -15.10 21.22
C GLU A 285 1.08 -16.19 21.74
N VAL A 286 2.34 -15.93 21.62
CA VAL A 286 3.33 -16.95 22.02
C VAL A 286 4.30 -16.33 23.04
N GLY A 287 4.58 -17.07 24.20
CA GLY A 287 5.54 -16.60 25.25
C GLY A 287 4.95 -16.81 26.65
N GLY A 288 5.52 -16.04 27.60
CA GLY A 288 5.22 -16.32 29.03
C GLY A 288 4.28 -15.26 29.63
N GLN A 289 3.88 -15.32 30.89
CA GLN A 289 2.83 -14.47 31.53
C GLN A 289 3.50 -13.31 32.28
N GLY A 290 4.80 -13.10 32.17
CA GLY A 290 5.52 -12.03 32.89
C GLY A 290 5.31 -10.66 32.24
N GLY A 291 5.77 -9.49 32.79
CA GLY A 291 5.69 -8.12 32.22
C GLY A 291 4.25 -7.59 32.21
N GLU A 292 4.23 -6.31 31.69
CA GLU A 292 2.89 -5.69 31.57
C GLU A 292 2.32 -5.87 30.15
N PRO A 293 0.96 -6.09 30.16
CA PRO A 293 0.33 -6.26 28.84
C PRO A 293 0.42 -4.98 27.99
N PHE A 294 0.60 -5.20 26.71
CA PHE A 294 0.48 -4.05 25.79
C PHE A 294 -0.42 -4.45 24.61
N ASN A 295 -1.10 -3.47 24.16
CA ASN A 295 -1.93 -3.55 22.94
C ASN A 295 -1.72 -2.29 22.08
N PHE A 296 -0.87 -2.40 21.10
CA PHE A 296 -0.54 -1.26 20.21
C PHE A 296 -1.03 -1.55 18.79
N ASN A 297 -2.13 -0.85 18.51
CA ASN A 297 -2.72 -1.25 17.22
C ASN A 297 -3.49 -0.07 16.61
N GLY A 298 -3.82 -0.21 15.40
CA GLY A 298 -4.55 0.84 14.66
C GLY A 298 -6.02 0.52 14.55
N THR A 299 -6.51 -0.35 15.55
CA THR A 299 -7.94 -0.73 15.43
C THR A 299 -8.84 0.53 15.45
N ALA A 300 -8.42 1.64 16.10
CA ALA A 300 -9.28 2.86 16.24
C ALA A 300 -9.18 3.73 14.99
N ASN A 301 -8.11 3.58 14.26
CA ASN A 301 -8.01 4.60 13.17
C ASN A 301 -7.52 3.97 11.88
N GLY A 302 -7.44 2.55 11.89
CA GLY A 302 -7.20 1.85 10.62
C GLY A 302 -5.74 1.93 10.17
N THR A 303 -4.78 2.24 11.10
CA THR A 303 -3.34 2.31 10.75
C THR A 303 -2.74 0.89 10.74
N MET A 304 -1.79 0.76 9.80
CA MET A 304 -1.14 -0.56 9.63
C MET A 304 0.31 -0.50 10.10
N LEU A 305 0.81 -1.78 10.24
CA LEU A 305 2.22 -1.84 10.66
C LEU A 305 3.12 -1.37 9.51
N LYS A 306 3.94 -0.53 9.84
CA LYS A 306 4.81 0.11 8.81
C LYS A 306 6.24 -0.42 8.95
N LYS A 307 6.63 -0.62 10.11
CA LYS A 307 8.05 -0.96 10.34
C LYS A 307 8.18 -1.65 11.71
N ILE A 308 9.19 -2.69 11.64
CA ILE A 308 9.45 -3.31 12.96
C ILE A 308 10.98 -3.47 13.11
N GLN A 309 11.36 -3.18 14.33
CA GLN A 309 12.75 -3.46 14.71
C GLN A 309 12.78 -4.39 15.93
N VAL A 310 13.74 -5.35 15.71
CA VAL A 310 13.75 -6.36 16.80
C VAL A 310 15.20 -6.50 17.29
N TRP A 311 15.30 -6.43 18.71
CA TRP A 311 16.63 -6.61 19.31
C TRP A 311 16.73 -8.02 19.89
N GLU A 312 17.78 -8.73 19.34
CA GLU A 312 17.95 -10.14 19.78
C GLU A 312 18.89 -10.20 20.99
N SER A 313 18.64 -11.25 21.84
CA SER A 313 19.60 -11.52 22.94
C SER A 313 19.95 -13.01 22.94
N SER A 314 20.81 -13.36 23.87
CA SER A 314 21.36 -14.74 23.87
C SER A 314 20.24 -15.78 24.06
N ASN A 315 19.24 -15.44 24.84
CA ASN A 315 18.29 -16.55 25.09
C ASN A 315 16.84 -16.12 24.78
N MET A 316 16.66 -14.90 24.20
CA MET A 316 15.28 -14.44 23.94
C MET A 316 15.32 -13.16 23.09
N ILE A 317 14.06 -12.75 22.68
CA ILE A 317 13.97 -11.39 22.09
C ILE A 317 13.94 -10.35 23.22
N LYS A 318 14.89 -9.41 23.07
CA LYS A 318 15.13 -8.48 24.19
C LYS A 318 14.16 -7.28 24.13
N SER A 319 14.08 -6.65 23.04
CA SER A 319 13.17 -5.50 22.88
C SER A 319 12.76 -5.36 21.41
N MET A 320 11.61 -4.52 21.21
CA MET A 320 11.14 -4.26 19.83
C MET A 320 10.55 -2.85 19.75
N LYS A 321 10.69 -2.38 18.61
CA LYS A 321 10.03 -1.09 18.32
C LYS A 321 9.23 -1.21 17.02
N VAL A 322 8.01 -0.63 17.13
CA VAL A 322 7.13 -0.78 15.96
C VAL A 322 6.60 0.60 15.56
N TRP A 323 6.47 0.78 14.21
CA TRP A 323 5.86 1.98 13.65
C TRP A 323 4.59 1.61 12.89
N LEU A 324 3.53 2.54 13.15
CA LEU A 324 2.31 2.36 12.33
C LEU A 324 2.30 3.38 11.20
N THR A 325 1.46 3.22 10.23
CA THR A 325 1.44 4.08 9.03
C THR A 325 0.99 5.50 9.39
N ASP A 326 0.44 5.67 10.58
CA ASP A 326 0.07 7.06 10.96
C ASP A 326 1.21 7.71 11.76
N ASP A 327 2.35 7.15 11.84
CA ASP A 327 3.64 7.67 12.34
C ASP A 327 3.74 7.51 13.87
N ARG A 328 2.74 6.81 14.40
CA ARG A 328 2.92 6.46 15.82
C ARG A 328 3.94 5.33 15.95
N SER A 329 4.73 5.45 16.94
CA SER A 329 5.70 4.37 17.21
C SER A 329 5.85 4.16 18.71
N GLU A 330 6.06 2.83 18.99
CA GLU A 330 6.31 2.55 20.42
C GLU A 330 7.34 1.43 20.55
N GLN A 331 8.18 1.58 21.65
CA GLN A 331 9.17 0.51 21.92
C GLN A 331 8.75 -0.31 23.14
N PHE A 332 8.97 -1.63 22.99
CA PHE A 332 8.65 -2.56 24.08
C PHE A 332 9.90 -3.36 24.46
N GLY A 333 10.00 -3.58 25.91
CA GLY A 333 11.25 -4.20 26.39
C GLY A 333 12.25 -3.13 26.83
N LYS A 334 12.83 -3.25 28.18
CA LYS A 334 13.67 -2.20 28.81
C LYS A 334 15.04 -2.13 28.11
N THR A 335 15.46 -0.74 27.72
CA THR A 335 16.83 -0.52 27.21
C THR A 335 17.63 0.29 28.24
N MET A 336 18.87 -0.09 28.47
CA MET A 336 19.81 0.76 29.26
C MET A 336 20.34 1.89 28.38
N ASP A 337 20.01 3.27 28.79
CA ASP A 337 20.56 4.50 28.16
C ASP A 337 21.92 4.85 28.77
N VAL A 338 22.99 4.75 27.93
CA VAL A 338 24.28 5.28 28.44
C VAL A 338 24.49 6.68 27.83
N ASP A 339 24.36 7.83 28.66
CA ASP A 339 24.71 9.22 28.23
C ASP A 339 26.18 9.51 28.55
N ILE A 340 26.96 9.77 27.37
CA ILE A 340 28.34 10.26 27.65
C ILE A 340 28.35 11.79 27.47
N THR A 341 28.45 12.52 28.61
CA THR A 341 28.55 14.00 28.50
C THR A 341 30.01 14.42 28.66
N LEU A 342 30.46 15.27 27.51
CA LEU A 342 31.81 15.88 27.68
C LEU A 342 31.67 17.36 28.03
N GLY A 343 32.05 17.71 29.20
CA GLY A 343 32.08 19.15 29.54
C GLY A 343 33.17 19.91 28.79
N GLN A 344 32.85 20.92 28.06
CA GLN A 344 33.84 21.77 27.36
C GLN A 344 33.94 23.14 28.05
N ALA A 345 35.25 23.48 28.42
CA ALA A 345 35.37 24.84 28.99
C ALA A 345 36.46 25.63 28.23
N THR A 346 36.13 26.88 28.05
CA THR A 346 37.12 27.81 27.48
C THR A 346 37.97 28.41 28.61
N LEU A 347 39.38 28.18 28.46
CA LEU A 347 40.28 28.68 29.52
C LEU A 347 40.96 29.98 29.09
N ASP A 348 40.79 30.88 30.00
CA ASP A 348 41.59 32.13 29.90
C ASP A 348 42.45 32.29 31.16
N LEU A 349 43.71 31.76 31.04
CA LEU A 349 44.49 31.74 32.30
C LEU A 349 45.71 32.68 32.17
N PRO A 350 45.80 33.53 33.14
CA PRO A 350 46.97 34.42 33.10
C PRO A 350 48.26 33.67 33.45
N PHE A 351 49.33 34.01 32.60
CA PHE A 351 50.59 33.40 33.05
C PHE A 351 51.70 34.46 33.06
N THR A 352 52.68 34.06 33.88
CA THR A 352 53.93 34.85 33.85
C THR A 352 55.11 33.92 33.59
N GLY A 353 55.91 34.39 32.53
CA GLY A 353 57.10 33.54 32.26
C GLY A 353 58.33 34.40 31.98
N ILE A 354 59.37 33.65 31.99
CA ILE A 354 60.63 34.38 31.66
C ILE A 354 61.00 34.05 30.22
N MET A 355 61.01 35.19 29.38
CA MET A 355 61.47 35.00 27.98
C MET A 355 62.99 35.24 27.89
N LYS A 356 63.61 34.21 27.37
CA LYS A 356 65.08 34.37 27.20
C LYS A 356 65.41 34.47 25.70
N ILE A 357 66.07 35.59 25.40
CA ILE A 357 66.48 35.72 23.98
C ILE A 357 68.00 35.61 23.92
N THR A 358 68.45 34.69 23.16
CA THR A 358 69.91 34.55 22.99
C THR A 358 70.38 35.37 21.79
N CYS A 359 71.32 36.30 22.12
CA CYS A 359 71.74 37.21 21.04
C CYS A 359 72.91 36.58 20.27
N TYR A 360 73.28 37.09 19.14
CA TYR A 360 74.28 36.54 18.20
C TYR A 360 75.66 36.45 18.85
N ASN A 361 75.86 37.21 19.88
CA ASN A 361 77.15 37.06 20.58
C ASN A 361 77.05 36.10 21.77
N ASP A 362 75.98 35.36 21.81
CA ASP A 362 75.69 34.27 22.76
C ASP A 362 75.34 34.81 24.15
N SER A 363 75.17 36.07 24.25
CA SER A 363 74.63 36.58 25.53
C SER A 363 73.11 36.39 25.60
N VAL A 364 72.57 36.18 26.86
CA VAL A 364 71.12 35.89 27.00
C VAL A 364 70.47 37.07 27.75
N LEU A 365 69.51 37.62 27.02
CA LEU A 365 68.66 38.62 27.70
C LEU A 365 67.38 37.95 28.25
N GLU A 366 67.12 38.28 29.51
CA GLU A 366 65.95 37.65 30.17
C GLU A 366 64.94 38.72 30.57
N PHE A 367 63.72 38.53 30.12
CA PHE A 367 62.65 39.49 30.49
C PHE A 367 61.49 38.74 31.13
N LYS A 368 61.01 39.44 32.16
CA LYS A 368 59.75 38.86 32.68
C LYS A 368 58.58 39.21 31.76
N THR A 369 57.84 38.18 31.39
CA THR A 369 56.66 38.50 30.56
C THR A 369 55.40 37.87 31.16
N SER A 370 54.34 38.53 30.82
CA SER A 370 53.04 37.96 31.25
C SER A 370 52.04 38.04 30.10
N GLY A 371 51.15 37.07 30.05
CA GLY A 371 50.10 37.08 29.01
C GLY A 371 48.95 36.14 29.39
N THR A 372 48.00 36.01 28.45
CA THR A 372 46.83 35.15 28.74
C THR A 372 46.81 33.98 27.75
N TYR A 373 46.87 32.84 28.37
CA TYR A 373 46.65 31.65 27.53
C TYR A 373 45.15 31.44 27.24
N LYS A 374 44.84 31.29 25.89
CA LYS A 374 43.42 31.00 25.53
C LYS A 374 43.34 29.61 24.87
N GLY A 375 42.72 28.78 25.60
CA GLY A 375 42.58 27.42 25.01
C GLY A 375 41.27 26.76 25.44
N VAL A 376 40.94 25.58 24.79
CA VAL A 376 39.71 24.84 25.13
C VAL A 376 40.12 23.50 25.76
N ALA A 377 39.50 23.29 27.00
CA ALA A 377 39.80 21.96 27.59
C ALA A 377 38.52 21.13 27.67
N TYR A 378 38.70 19.75 27.58
CA TYR A 378 37.53 18.84 27.67
C TYR A 378 37.66 17.96 28.91
N SER A 379 36.57 17.73 29.63
CA SER A 379 36.66 16.85 30.81
C SER A 379 36.72 15.37 30.35
N ASP A 380 37.23 14.44 31.37
CA ASP A 380 37.12 12.97 31.15
C ASP A 380 35.65 12.54 31.08
N GLY A 381 35.27 11.82 30.01
CA GLY A 381 33.88 11.33 29.76
C GLY A 381 33.22 10.79 31.02
N LYS A 382 32.19 11.48 31.48
CA LYS A 382 31.36 10.91 32.57
C LYS A 382 30.24 10.04 32.00
N VAL A 383 30.31 8.72 32.43
CA VAL A 383 29.26 7.78 31.98
C VAL A 383 28.15 7.75 33.05
N VAL A 384 27.06 8.30 32.65
CA VAL A 384 25.93 8.18 33.61
C VAL A 384 24.93 7.16 33.05
N GLU A 385 24.71 6.07 33.84
CA GLU A 385 23.71 5.03 33.49
C GLU A 385 22.31 5.47 33.96
N ASN A 386 21.54 5.90 32.99
CA ASN A 386 20.19 6.28 33.46
C ASN A 386 19.16 5.21 33.05
N GLU A 387 18.45 4.70 34.02
CA GLU A 387 17.28 3.82 33.79
C GLU A 387 16.07 4.64 33.32
N SER A 388 15.81 4.70 31.98
CA SER A 388 14.63 5.52 31.61
C SER A 388 13.37 4.65 31.58
N ASN A 389 12.46 4.84 32.61
CA ASN A 389 11.02 4.45 32.50
C ASN A 389 10.21 5.53 31.76
N LYS A 390 10.22 5.43 30.45
CA LYS A 390 9.16 6.36 29.97
C LYS A 390 7.77 5.76 30.21
N MET A 391 7.34 5.70 31.48
CA MET A 391 5.90 5.87 31.82
C MET A 391 5.50 7.34 31.74
N LEU A 392 4.72 7.75 30.57
CA LEU A 392 3.69 8.76 30.90
C LEU A 392 2.70 8.87 29.74
N GLY A 393 1.30 8.45 30.01
CA GLY A 393 0.18 9.35 30.38
C GLY A 393 -1.17 8.74 29.96
N ALA A 394 -1.85 8.01 30.90
CA ALA A 394 -3.26 8.30 31.28
C ALA A 394 -3.52 9.81 31.35
N ALA A 395 -3.97 10.34 30.25
CA ALA A 395 -5.22 11.13 30.19
C ALA A 395 -5.83 11.00 28.78
#